data_AF-A0A919D5A6-F1
#
_entry.id   AF-A0A919D5A6-F1
#
_cell.length_a   1.000
_cell.length_b   1.000
_cell.length_c   1.000
_cell.angle_alpha   90.00
_cell.angle_beta   90.00
_cell.angle_gamma   90.00
#
_symmetry.space_group_name_H-M   'P 1'
#
loop_
_entity.id
_entity.type
_entity.pdbx_description
1 polymer ?
#
loop_
_entity_poly.entity_id
_entity_poly.type
_entity_poly.pdbx_seq_one_letter_code
_entity_poly.pdbx_strand_id
1 'polypeptide(L)'
;MDPVTAVAAAGVALVVKGALETAGQEAGRSGWAGGARLLERIRARFRGNADAENALDRLTGSPDDETAQQALERQLAAHMLLDPDFEAEIRRFVDEAVAAQGRSGAQISAALIKNAQVFNGKVDVQGNWTTS
;
A
#
# COMPACT_ATOMS: atom_id res chain seq x y z
N MET A 1 14.00 13.60 2.10
CA MET A 1 13.54 12.83 0.93
C MET A 1 12.42 13.63 0.30
N ASP A 2 12.51 13.91 -0.99
CA ASP A 2 11.41 14.56 -1.72
C ASP A 2 10.19 13.62 -1.81
N PRO A 3 8.97 14.17 -1.95
CA PRO A 3 7.73 13.38 -1.88
C PRO A 3 7.65 12.28 -2.96
N VAL A 4 8.21 12.54 -4.14
CA VAL A 4 8.22 11.59 -5.25
C VAL A 4 9.16 10.42 -4.96
N THR A 5 10.37 10.70 -4.46
CA THR A 5 11.33 9.66 -4.06
C THR A 5 10.79 8.81 -2.92
N ALA A 6 10.04 9.38 -1.97
CA ALA A 6 9.39 8.60 -0.91
C ALA A 6 8.32 7.63 -1.45
N VAL A 7 7.51 8.07 -2.41
CA VAL A 7 6.52 7.20 -3.06
C VAL A 7 7.21 6.16 -3.94
N ALA A 8 8.30 6.51 -4.62
CA ALA A 8 9.09 5.57 -5.41
C ALA A 8 9.70 4.46 -4.54
N ALA A 9 10.33 4.82 -3.42
CA ALA A 9 10.88 3.86 -2.47
C ALA A 9 9.79 2.93 -1.90
N ALA A 10 8.62 3.48 -1.54
CA ALA A 10 7.48 2.69 -1.11
C ALA A 10 6.96 1.75 -2.22
N GLY A 11 6.91 2.22 -3.47
CA GLY A 11 6.56 1.39 -4.63
C GLY A 11 7.53 0.23 -4.85
N VAL A 12 8.84 0.47 -4.73
CA VAL A 12 9.87 -0.58 -4.79
C VAL A 12 9.67 -1.62 -3.68
N ALA A 13 9.43 -1.18 -2.44
CA ALA A 13 9.16 -2.10 -1.33
C ALA A 13 7.94 -3.00 -1.60
N LEU A 14 6.89 -2.47 -2.25
CA LEU A 14 5.74 -3.26 -2.65
C LEU A 14 6.04 -4.25 -3.78
N VAL A 15 6.91 -3.89 -4.72
CA VAL A 15 7.40 -4.82 -5.77
C VAL A 15 8.20 -5.95 -5.14
N VAL A 16 9.12 -5.64 -4.22
CA VAL A 16 9.89 -6.65 -3.45
C VAL A 16 8.94 -7.60 -2.74
N LYS A 17 7.97 -7.04 -2.00
CA LYS A 17 6.96 -7.85 -1.29
C LYS A 17 6.18 -8.75 -2.25
N GLY A 18 5.69 -8.21 -3.38
CA GLY A 18 4.95 -9.00 -4.38
C GLY A 18 5.78 -10.10 -5.01
N ALA A 19 7.08 -9.86 -5.24
CA ALA A 19 8.02 -10.86 -5.74
C ALA A 19 8.23 -12.00 -4.72
N LEU A 20 8.43 -11.67 -3.43
CA LEU A 20 8.58 -12.64 -2.35
C LEU A 20 7.30 -13.47 -2.11
N GLU A 21 6.12 -12.84 -2.20
CA GLU A 21 4.82 -13.52 -2.15
C GLU A 21 4.67 -14.53 -3.31
N THR A 22 5.10 -14.16 -4.52
CA THR A 22 5.04 -15.02 -5.72
C THR A 22 6.06 -16.16 -5.66
N ALA A 23 7.24 -15.92 -5.09
CA ALA A 23 8.27 -16.93 -4.89
C ALA A 23 7.94 -17.97 -3.79
N GLY A 24 6.79 -17.83 -3.10
CA GLY A 24 6.33 -18.76 -2.08
C GLY A 24 7.06 -18.65 -0.74
N GLN A 25 7.91 -17.63 -0.57
CA GLN A 25 8.63 -17.42 0.69
C GLN A 25 7.75 -16.82 1.79
N GLU A 26 6.63 -16.17 1.43
CA GLU A 26 5.63 -15.62 2.37
C GLU A 26 4.21 -16.15 2.08
N ALA A 27 4.03 -17.45 1.86
CA ALA A 27 2.72 -18.07 1.61
C ALA A 27 1.74 -18.04 2.82
N GLY A 28 1.93 -17.12 3.78
CA GLY A 28 1.17 -17.00 5.02
C GLY A 28 0.17 -15.84 5.03
N ARG A 29 -1.10 -16.15 4.74
CA ARG A 29 -2.33 -15.50 5.28
C ARG A 29 -2.71 -14.06 4.92
N SER A 30 -1.97 -13.29 4.12
CA SER A 30 -2.44 -11.95 3.69
C SER A 30 -1.74 -11.43 2.43
N GLY A 31 -1.70 -12.24 1.37
CA GLY A 31 -1.19 -11.77 0.08
C GLY A 31 -2.08 -10.64 -0.44
N TRP A 32 -1.55 -9.43 -0.50
CA TRP A 32 -2.32 -8.30 -1.02
C TRP A 32 -2.35 -8.39 -2.54
N ALA A 33 -3.51 -8.72 -3.12
CA ALA A 33 -3.70 -8.86 -4.57
C ALA A 33 -3.32 -7.61 -5.39
N GLY A 34 -3.07 -6.46 -4.75
CA GLY A 34 -2.55 -5.27 -5.40
C GLY A 34 -1.09 -5.35 -5.81
N GLY A 35 -0.26 -6.23 -5.23
CA GLY A 35 1.15 -6.36 -5.59
C GLY A 35 1.35 -6.79 -7.05
N ALA A 36 0.58 -7.78 -7.51
CA ALA A 36 0.60 -8.23 -8.90
C ALA A 36 0.12 -7.13 -9.87
N ARG A 37 -0.92 -6.38 -9.49
CA ARG A 37 -1.46 -5.27 -10.29
C ARG A 37 -0.47 -4.11 -10.40
N LEU A 38 0.20 -3.77 -9.31
CA LEU A 38 1.26 -2.77 -9.29
C LEU A 38 2.42 -3.19 -10.21
N LEU A 39 2.86 -4.44 -10.11
CA LEU A 39 3.94 -4.98 -10.93
C LEU A 39 3.59 -4.93 -12.43
N GLU A 40 2.38 -5.36 -12.80
CA GLU A 40 1.89 -5.30 -14.18
C GLU A 40 1.84 -3.84 -14.68
N ARG A 41 1.40 -2.91 -13.83
CA ARG A 41 1.31 -1.50 -14.18
C ARG A 41 2.68 -0.87 -14.40
N ILE A 42 3.64 -1.13 -13.51
CA ILE A 42 5.03 -0.66 -13.65
C ILE A 42 5.65 -1.26 -14.92
N ARG A 43 5.49 -2.57 -15.15
CA ARG A 43 5.98 -3.24 -16.37
C ARG A 43 5.37 -2.64 -17.64
N ALA A 44 4.07 -2.34 -17.64
CA ALA A 44 3.42 -1.69 -18.77
C ALA A 44 3.97 -0.27 -19.00
N ARG A 45 4.27 0.48 -17.93
CA ARG A 45 4.83 1.84 -18.02
C ARG A 45 6.28 1.86 -18.50
N PHE A 46 7.04 0.84 -18.13
CA PHE A 46 8.45 0.69 -18.48
C PHE A 46 8.66 0.15 -19.89
N ARG A 47 7.62 -0.39 -20.53
CA ARG A 47 7.70 -0.93 -21.90
C ARG A 47 8.35 0.08 -22.85
N GLY A 48 9.44 -0.33 -23.49
CA GLY A 48 10.24 0.50 -24.40
C GLY A 48 11.39 1.24 -23.74
N ASN A 49 11.59 1.09 -22.42
CA ASN A 49 12.77 1.56 -21.69
C ASN A 49 13.54 0.35 -21.14
N ALA A 50 14.58 -0.05 -21.86
CA ALA A 50 15.37 -1.24 -21.54
C ALA A 50 16.02 -1.19 -20.14
N ASP A 51 16.48 -0.02 -19.70
CA ASP A 51 17.10 0.13 -18.37
C ASP A 51 16.08 -0.08 -17.26
N ALA A 52 14.87 0.46 -17.43
CA ALA A 52 13.78 0.32 -16.47
C ALA A 52 13.23 -1.12 -16.45
N GLU A 53 13.06 -1.75 -17.61
CA GLU A 53 12.67 -3.15 -17.73
C GLU A 53 13.67 -4.08 -17.05
N ASN A 54 14.97 -3.92 -17.33
CA ASN A 54 16.04 -4.72 -16.72
C ASN A 54 16.10 -4.54 -15.20
N ALA A 55 15.92 -3.31 -14.69
CA ALA A 55 15.89 -3.06 -13.26
C ALA A 55 14.71 -3.78 -12.57
N LEU A 56 13.54 -3.75 -13.19
CA LEU A 56 12.35 -4.43 -12.69
C LEU A 56 12.51 -5.96 -12.71
N ASP A 57 12.99 -6.51 -13.81
CA ASP A 57 13.18 -7.95 -13.97
C ASP A 57 14.26 -8.49 -13.02
N ARG A 58 15.37 -7.76 -12.86
CA ARG A 58 16.42 -8.10 -11.90
C ARG A 58 15.90 -8.11 -10.47
N LEU A 59 15.14 -7.09 -10.07
CA LEU A 59 14.57 -7.05 -8.73
C LEU A 59 13.54 -8.17 -8.51
N THR A 60 12.73 -8.47 -9.52
CA THR A 60 11.74 -9.55 -9.43
C THR A 60 12.42 -10.93 -9.29
N GLY A 61 13.56 -11.15 -9.95
CA GLY A 61 14.35 -12.37 -9.83
C GLY A 61 15.27 -12.43 -8.61
N SER A 62 15.60 -11.29 -8.00
CA SER A 62 16.45 -11.20 -6.80
C SER A 62 15.97 -10.05 -5.91
N PRO A 63 14.91 -10.26 -5.11
CA PRO A 63 14.28 -9.21 -4.32
C PRO A 63 15.21 -8.58 -3.27
N ASP A 64 16.21 -9.34 -2.82
CA ASP A 64 17.21 -8.91 -1.82
C ASP A 64 18.41 -8.15 -2.44
N ASP A 65 18.45 -7.97 -3.77
CA ASP A 65 19.50 -7.20 -4.43
C ASP A 65 19.27 -5.69 -4.21
N GLU A 66 19.95 -5.13 -3.21
CA GLU A 66 19.90 -3.71 -2.86
C GLU A 66 20.27 -2.79 -4.05
N THR A 67 21.18 -3.25 -4.93
CA THR A 67 21.57 -2.48 -6.12
C THR A 67 20.41 -2.43 -7.13
N ALA A 68 19.68 -3.55 -7.29
CA ALA A 68 18.49 -3.60 -8.12
C ALA A 68 17.35 -2.75 -7.54
N GLN A 69 17.17 -2.74 -6.22
CA GLN A 69 16.17 -1.88 -5.55
C GLN A 69 16.45 -0.40 -5.82
N GLN A 70 17.68 0.06 -5.62
CA GLN A 70 18.07 1.45 -5.87
C GLN A 70 17.97 1.82 -7.36
N ALA A 71 18.31 0.90 -8.26
CA ALA A 71 18.16 1.13 -9.69
C ALA A 71 16.69 1.31 -10.08
N LEU A 72 15.80 0.46 -9.56
CA LEU A 72 14.37 0.57 -9.79
C LEU A 72 13.80 1.85 -9.19
N GLU A 73 14.20 2.23 -7.97
CA GLU A 73 13.76 3.45 -7.32
C GLU A 73 14.07 4.69 -8.16
N ARG A 74 15.30 4.78 -8.68
CA ARG A 74 15.71 5.90 -9.55
C ARG A 74 14.89 5.96 -10.85
N GLN A 75 14.66 4.81 -11.48
CA GLN A 75 13.85 4.76 -12.70
C GLN A 75 12.40 5.14 -12.41
N LEU A 76 11.82 4.59 -11.34
CA LEU A 76 10.45 4.86 -10.94
C LEU A 76 10.26 6.36 -10.62
N ALA A 77 11.16 6.95 -9.85
CA ALA A 77 11.15 8.39 -9.55
C ALA A 77 11.27 9.23 -10.83
N ALA A 78 12.17 8.87 -11.76
CA ALA A 78 12.32 9.59 -13.02
C ALA A 78 11.04 9.56 -13.87
N HIS A 79 10.37 8.40 -13.97
CA HIS A 79 9.09 8.30 -14.69
C HIS A 79 7.97 9.07 -13.99
N MET A 80 7.91 9.06 -12.66
CA MET A 80 6.92 9.82 -11.89
C MET A 80 7.11 11.34 -11.99
N LEU A 81 8.35 11.81 -12.12
CA LEU A 81 8.64 13.23 -12.35
C LEU A 81 8.21 13.70 -13.75
N LEU A 82 8.27 12.82 -14.74
CA LEU A 82 7.85 13.10 -16.11
C LEU A 82 6.34 12.95 -16.33
N ASP A 83 5.66 12.20 -15.45
CA ASP A 83 4.28 11.78 -15.59
C ASP A 83 3.56 11.84 -14.21
N PRO A 84 2.95 13.00 -13.88
CA PRO A 84 2.27 13.19 -12.60
C PRO A 84 1.06 12.26 -12.41
N ASP A 85 0.40 11.83 -13.48
CA ASP A 85 -0.72 10.89 -13.39
C ASP A 85 -0.22 9.51 -12.95
N PHE A 86 0.95 9.10 -13.46
CA PHE A 86 1.62 7.89 -13.00
C PHE A 86 2.07 8.01 -11.54
N GLU A 87 2.58 9.15 -11.11
CA GLU A 87 2.90 9.41 -9.69
C GLU A 87 1.68 9.22 -8.78
N ALA A 88 0.53 9.81 -9.15
CA ALA A 88 -0.72 9.69 -8.41
C ALA A 88 -1.21 8.23 -8.34
N GLU A 89 -1.05 7.48 -9.42
CA GLU A 89 -1.42 6.07 -9.49
C GLU A 89 -0.54 5.20 -8.56
N ILE A 90 0.78 5.39 -8.59
CA ILE A 90 1.69 4.67 -7.69
C ILE A 90 1.41 5.03 -6.22
N ARG A 91 1.18 6.31 -5.91
CA ARG A 91 0.79 6.74 -4.57
C ARG A 91 -0.48 6.03 -4.10
N ARG A 92 -1.49 5.93 -4.96
CA ARG A 92 -2.72 5.22 -4.65
C ARG A 92 -2.47 3.75 -4.31
N PHE A 93 -1.63 3.05 -5.09
CA PHE A 93 -1.26 1.67 -4.77
C PHE A 93 -0.55 1.56 -3.41
N VAL A 94 0.33 2.51 -3.08
CA VAL A 94 1.00 2.58 -1.79
C VAL A 94 -0.01 2.76 -0.65
N ASP A 95 -0.92 3.72 -0.78
CA ASP A 95 -1.93 4.00 0.22
C ASP A 95 -2.89 2.81 0.44
N GLU A 96 -3.29 2.14 -0.65
CA GLU A 96 -4.12 0.93 -0.60
C GLU A 96 -3.39 -0.22 0.13
N ALA A 97 -2.10 -0.40 -0.11
CA ALA A 97 -1.28 -1.42 0.56
C ALA A 97 -1.13 -1.15 2.06
N VAL A 98 -0.88 0.11 2.44
CA VAL A 98 -0.80 0.54 3.84
C VAL A 98 -2.14 0.31 4.55
N ALA A 99 -3.24 0.67 3.90
CA ALA A 99 -4.59 0.45 4.44
C ALA A 99 -4.95 -1.04 4.56
N ALA A 100 -4.42 -1.91 3.69
CA ALA A 100 -4.59 -3.35 3.79
C ALA A 100 -3.81 -3.94 4.98
N GLN A 101 -2.57 -3.49 5.21
CA GLN A 101 -1.78 -3.89 6.38
C GLN A 101 -2.43 -3.44 7.70
N GLY A 102 -2.94 -2.20 7.76
CA GLY A 102 -3.61 -1.68 8.96
C GLY A 102 -4.86 -2.47 9.38
N ARG A 103 -5.57 -3.08 8.42
CA ARG A 103 -6.73 -3.95 8.72
C ARG A 103 -6.35 -5.34 9.23
N SER A 104 -5.18 -5.87 8.87
CA SER A 104 -4.67 -7.13 9.41
C SER A 104 -4.22 -7.02 10.89
N GLY A 105 -3.89 -5.83 11.37
CA GLY A 105 -3.56 -5.57 12.79
C GLY A 105 -4.79 -5.34 13.69
N ALA A 106 -5.94 -4.97 13.12
CA ALA A 106 -7.18 -4.81 13.85
C ALA A 106 -7.93 -6.15 13.94
N GLN A 107 -7.35 -7.14 14.63
CA GLN A 107 -8.19 -8.14 15.28
C GLN A 107 -9.07 -7.40 16.28
N ILE A 108 -10.31 -7.10 15.90
CA ILE A 108 -11.38 -6.80 16.85
C ILE A 108 -11.55 -8.09 17.66
N SER A 109 -10.71 -8.26 18.66
CA SER A 109 -10.85 -9.31 19.65
C SER A 109 -12.18 -9.05 20.32
N ALA A 110 -13.17 -9.91 20.08
CA ALA A 110 -14.46 -9.88 20.76
C ALA A 110 -14.30 -9.93 22.31
N ALA A 111 -13.10 -10.24 22.82
CA ALA A 111 -12.71 -10.10 24.22
C ALA A 111 -12.59 -8.64 24.72
N LEU A 112 -12.35 -7.63 23.86
CA LEU A 112 -12.33 -6.21 24.26
C LEU A 112 -13.74 -5.62 24.37
N ILE A 113 -14.74 -6.21 23.71
CA ILE A 113 -16.16 -5.86 23.89
C ILE A 113 -16.71 -6.59 25.12
N LYS A 114 -16.02 -6.46 26.26
CA LYS A 114 -16.58 -6.86 27.55
C LYS A 114 -16.60 -5.72 28.58
N ASN A 115 -15.96 -4.59 28.25
CA ASN A 115 -15.86 -3.42 29.12
C ASN A 115 -16.30 -2.11 28.45
N ALA A 116 -17.06 -2.17 27.35
CA ALA A 116 -17.82 -1.00 26.92
C ALA A 116 -18.93 -0.76 27.95
N GLN A 117 -18.59 -0.08 29.05
CA GLN A 117 -19.57 0.48 29.96
C GLN A 117 -20.46 1.39 29.13
N VAL A 118 -21.68 0.91 28.85
CA VAL A 118 -22.77 1.73 28.35
C VAL A 118 -23.02 2.78 29.43
N PHE A 119 -22.50 3.98 29.22
CA PHE A 119 -22.87 5.15 30.00
C PHE A 119 -24.33 5.45 29.66
N ASN A 120 -25.25 4.88 30.44
CA ASN A 120 -26.63 5.34 30.52
C ASN A 120 -26.64 6.66 31.29
N GLY A 121 -26.23 7.74 30.63
CA GLY A 121 -26.56 9.08 31.10
C GLY A 121 -28.09 9.24 30.99
N LYS A 122 -28.75 9.56 32.11
CA LYS A 122 -30.19 9.86 32.12
C LYS A 122 -30.49 10.92 31.07
N VAL A 123 -31.31 10.58 30.07
CA VAL A 123 -31.90 11.57 29.16
C VAL A 123 -33.07 12.19 29.90
N ASP A 124 -32.88 13.40 30.43
CA ASP A 124 -33.97 14.23 30.95
C ASP A 124 -34.57 15.01 29.77
N VAL A 125 -35.70 14.53 29.25
CA VAL A 125 -36.44 15.21 28.19
C VAL A 125 -37.32 16.27 28.85
N GLN A 126 -36.83 17.52 28.91
CA GLN A 126 -37.68 18.66 29.24
C GLN A 126 -38.57 19.01 28.04
N GLY A 127 -39.76 18.44 28.02
CA GLY A 127 -40.82 18.85 27.10
C GLY A 127 -41.58 20.06 27.66
N ASN A 128 -41.49 21.22 26.98
CA ASN A 128 -42.50 22.26 27.09
C ASN A 128 -43.62 21.95 26.09
N TRP A 129 -44.72 21.38 26.58
CA TRP A 129 -45.92 21.11 25.78
C TRP A 129 -46.99 22.09 26.23
N THR A 130 -47.10 23.23 25.54
CA THR A 130 -48.26 24.12 25.67
C THR A 130 -49.41 23.48 24.90
N THR A 131 -50.34 22.86 25.60
CA THR A 131 -51.65 22.49 25.03
C THR A 131 -52.53 23.72 25.03
N SER A 132 -52.95 24.19 23.86
CA SER A 132 -54.08 25.11 23.71
C SER A 132 -55.22 24.42 22.96
#